data_AF-A0A1S4ERY2-F1
#
_entry.id   AF-A0A1S4ERY2-F1
#
_cell.length_a   1.000
_cell.length_b   1.000
_cell.length_c   1.000
_cell.angle_alpha   90.00
_cell.angle_beta   90.00
_cell.angle_gamma   90.00
#
_symmetry.space_group_name_H-M   'P 1'
#
loop_
_entity.id
_entity.type
_entity.pdbx_description
1 polymer ?
#
loop_
_entity_poly.entity_id
_entity_poly.type
_entity_poly.pdbx_seq_one_letter_code
_entity_poly.pdbx_strand_id
1 'polypeptide(L)'
;SGWFEDRLPYIFFHFPAWYQAKYPGKIRNLRDNRNRLTTVYDVYDTLNALTRLTNRSSCNNSRSLLEPISVHRSCAEMNISKHYCTC
;
A
#
# COMPACT_ATOMS: atom_id res chain seq x y z
N SER A 1 -21.82 -5.87 14.01
CA SER A 1 -20.44 -5.65 13.54
C SER A 1 -20.39 -6.01 12.08
N GLY A 2 -19.80 -5.13 11.26
CA GLY A 2 -19.74 -5.28 9.81
C GLY A 2 -18.57 -6.16 9.39
N TRP A 3 -18.86 -7.38 8.97
CA TRP A 3 -17.86 -8.39 8.64
C TRP A 3 -16.82 -7.92 7.60
N PHE A 4 -17.23 -7.09 6.65
CA PHE A 4 -16.34 -6.50 5.63
C PHE A 4 -15.68 -5.20 6.08
N GLU A 5 -16.39 -4.33 6.79
CA GLU A 5 -15.88 -3.03 7.25
C GLU A 5 -14.74 -3.20 8.26
N ASP A 6 -14.81 -4.24 9.10
CA ASP A 6 -13.74 -4.60 10.05
C ASP A 6 -12.50 -5.21 9.36
N ARG A 7 -12.59 -5.60 8.08
CA ARG A 7 -11.55 -6.35 7.35
C ARG A 7 -11.03 -5.68 6.08
N LEU A 8 -11.74 -4.68 5.55
CA LEU A 8 -11.39 -3.98 4.30
C LEU A 8 -11.49 -2.45 4.49
N PRO A 9 -10.53 -1.84 5.20
CA PRO A 9 -10.47 -0.40 5.31
C PRO A 9 -10.25 0.22 3.93
N TYR A 10 -11.07 1.22 3.60
CA TYR A 10 -10.99 1.92 2.32
C TYR A 10 -10.06 3.13 2.43
N ILE A 11 -9.14 3.30 1.47
CA ILE A 11 -8.17 4.41 1.43
C ILE A 11 -8.15 5.04 0.03
N PHE A 12 -8.17 6.37 -0.03
CA PHE A 12 -8.04 7.14 -1.27
C PHE A 12 -6.75 7.94 -1.27
N PHE A 13 -6.05 7.96 -2.41
CA PHE A 13 -4.94 8.87 -2.68
C PHE A 13 -5.31 9.83 -3.80
N HIS A 14 -5.18 11.13 -3.54
CA HIS A 14 -5.33 12.17 -4.55
C HIS A 14 -4.01 12.92 -4.72
N PHE A 15 -3.45 12.89 -5.93
CA PHE A 15 -2.19 13.57 -6.24
C PHE A 15 -2.44 14.83 -7.07
N PRO A 16 -1.72 15.92 -6.81
CA PRO A 16 -1.83 17.13 -7.63
C PRO A 16 -1.34 16.87 -9.06
N ALA A 17 -1.90 17.60 -10.03
CA ALA A 17 -1.64 17.38 -11.46
C ALA A 17 -0.14 17.42 -11.82
N TRP A 18 0.62 18.34 -11.22
CA TRP A 18 2.06 18.44 -11.42
C TRP A 18 2.82 17.18 -10.98
N TYR A 19 2.37 16.51 -9.92
CA TYR A 19 3.01 15.29 -9.42
C TYR A 19 2.75 14.14 -10.38
N GLN A 20 1.52 14.05 -10.89
CA GLN A 20 1.15 13.03 -11.86
C GLN A 20 1.94 13.18 -13.17
N ALA A 21 2.12 14.42 -13.65
CA ALA A 21 2.92 14.71 -14.83
C ALA A 21 4.42 14.43 -14.61
N LYS A 22 4.95 14.74 -13.41
CA LYS A 22 6.36 14.55 -13.07
C LYS A 22 6.73 13.09 -12.79
N TYR A 23 5.82 12.30 -12.23
CA TYR A 23 6.06 10.91 -11.82
C TYR A 23 5.02 9.92 -12.36
N PRO A 24 4.83 9.83 -13.68
CA PRO A 24 3.78 8.99 -14.27
C PRO A 24 3.93 7.50 -13.92
N GLY A 25 5.16 7.01 -13.79
CA GLY A 25 5.45 5.63 -13.38
C GLY A 25 4.97 5.31 -11.96
N LYS A 26 5.12 6.25 -11.01
CA LYS A 26 4.64 6.08 -9.63
C LYS A 26 3.12 6.04 -9.56
N ILE A 27 2.45 6.89 -10.35
CA ILE A 27 0.99 6.89 -10.46
C ILE A 27 0.48 5.60 -11.11
N ARG A 28 1.18 5.07 -12.12
CA ARG A 28 0.85 3.77 -12.72
C ARG A 28 0.96 2.65 -11.70
N ASN A 29 2.07 2.56 -10.97
CA ASN A 29 2.25 1.55 -9.91
C ASN A 29 1.14 1.63 -8.86
N LEU A 30 0.78 2.83 -8.41
CA LEU A 30 -0.31 3.03 -7.46
C LEU A 30 -1.65 2.52 -7.99
N ARG A 31 -1.95 2.77 -9.27
CA ARG A 31 -3.16 2.24 -9.94
C ARG A 31 -3.13 0.73 -10.05
N ASP A 32 -1.99 0.14 -10.37
CA ASP A 32 -1.84 -1.31 -10.49
C ASP A 32 -1.96 -2.01 -9.12
N ASN A 33 -1.45 -1.36 -8.07
CA ASN A 33 -1.49 -1.84 -6.68
C ASN A 33 -2.90 -1.86 -6.07
N ARG A 34 -3.89 -1.20 -6.68
CA ARG A 34 -5.29 -1.23 -6.22
C ARG A 34 -5.88 -2.65 -6.16
N ASN A 35 -5.34 -3.55 -7.00
CA ASN A 35 -5.77 -4.94 -7.15
C ASN A 35 -4.71 -5.90 -6.59
N ARG A 36 -4.00 -5.48 -5.53
CA ARG A 36 -2.94 -6.24 -4.86
C ARG A 36 -3.21 -6.29 -3.36
N LEU A 37 -2.67 -7.32 -2.71
CA LEU A 37 -2.69 -7.39 -1.25
C LEU A 37 -1.82 -6.25 -0.68
N THR A 38 -2.46 -5.32 0.01
CA THR A 38 -1.80 -4.19 0.68
C THR A 38 -2.15 -4.16 2.17
N THR A 39 -1.31 -3.49 2.93
CA THR A 39 -1.43 -3.36 4.38
C THR A 39 -1.30 -1.89 4.78
N VAL A 40 -1.70 -1.57 6.00
CA VAL A 40 -1.47 -0.23 6.58
C VAL A 40 0.01 0.15 6.64
N TYR A 41 0.92 -0.84 6.71
CA TYR A 41 2.36 -0.59 6.66
C TYR A 41 2.82 -0.11 5.27
N ASP A 42 2.18 -0.55 4.19
CA ASP A 42 2.48 -0.04 2.85
C ASP A 42 2.05 1.44 2.72
N VAL A 43 0.96 1.83 3.38
CA VAL A 43 0.52 3.22 3.46
C VAL A 43 1.51 4.05 4.26
N TYR A 44 1.99 3.55 5.40
CA TYR A 44 3.05 4.19 6.18
C TYR A 44 4.31 4.43 5.35
N ASP A 45 4.78 3.43 4.62
CA ASP A 45 5.94 3.55 3.73
C ASP A 45 5.68 4.51 2.56
N THR A 46 4.44 4.57 2.08
CA THR A 46 4.02 5.55 1.06
C THR A 46 4.14 6.97 1.58
N LEU A 47 3.64 7.24 2.79
CA LEU A 47 3.71 8.56 3.41
C LEU A 47 5.17 8.96 3.68
N ASN A 48 6.01 8.05 4.18
CA ASN A 48 7.43 8.30 4.37
C ASN A 48 8.16 8.62 3.05
N ALA A 49 7.85 7.88 1.99
CA ALA A 49 8.41 8.14 0.66
C ALA A 49 8.02 9.52 0.10
N LEU A 50 6.85 10.04 0.48
CA LEU A 50 6.38 11.37 0.06
C LEU A 50 6.98 12.50 0.89
N THR A 51 7.19 12.29 2.18
CA THR A 51 7.62 13.33 3.13
C THR A 51 9.14 13.51 3.22
N ARG A 52 9.93 12.69 2.49
CA ARG A 52 11.41 12.65 2.58
C ARG A 52 11.92 12.47 4.01
N LEU A 53 11.08 11.95 4.92
CA LEU A 53 11.48 11.61 6.28
C LEU A 53 12.36 10.38 6.20
N THR A 54 13.65 10.60 5.99
CA THR A 54 14.67 9.56 6.04
C THR A 54 14.90 9.19 7.50
N ASN A 55 14.02 8.38 8.07
CA ASN A 55 14.41 7.50 9.18
C ASN A 55 13.36 6.46 9.51
N ARG A 56 13.80 5.21 9.34
CA ARG A 56 13.53 4.02 10.16
C ARG A 56 12.49 3.00 9.70
N SER A 57 13.04 1.78 9.61
CA SER A 57 12.46 0.45 9.73
C SER A 57 10.98 0.37 9.39
N SER A 58 10.72 0.33 8.09
CA SER A 58 9.50 -0.27 7.58
C SER A 58 9.41 -1.72 8.06
N CYS A 59 8.19 -2.23 8.19
CA CYS A 59 7.99 -3.66 8.39
C CYS A 59 8.79 -4.41 7.32
N ASN A 60 9.46 -5.52 7.65
CA ASN A 60 10.42 -6.17 6.73
C ASN A 60 9.84 -6.49 5.34
N ASN A 61 8.51 -6.61 5.24
CA ASN A 61 7.81 -6.98 4.01
C ASN A 61 6.86 -5.88 3.49
N SER A 62 6.83 -4.69 4.11
CA SER A 62 6.05 -3.55 3.61
C SER A 62 6.85 -2.72 2.61
N ARG A 63 6.14 -2.05 1.70
CA ARG A 63 6.74 -1.15 0.72
C ARG A 63 5.80 -0.03 0.31
N SER A 64 6.36 1.05 -0.23
CA SER A 64 5.58 2.15 -0.78
C SER A 64 4.64 1.67 -1.89
N LEU A 65 3.38 2.13 -1.85
CA LEU A 65 2.37 1.94 -2.89
C LEU A 65 2.70 2.66 -4.20
N LEU A 66 3.74 3.51 -4.20
CA LEU A 66 4.29 4.15 -5.41
C LEU A 66 5.26 3.23 -6.18
N GLU A 67 5.55 2.05 -5.62
CA GLU A 67 6.37 0.99 -6.20
C GLU A 67 5.52 -0.25 -6.51
N PRO A 68 5.92 -1.11 -7.46
CA PRO A 68 5.11 -2.27 -7.82
C PRO A 68 5.01 -3.28 -6.68
N ILE A 69 3.80 -3.73 -6.35
CA ILE A 69 3.54 -4.82 -5.42
C ILE A 69 3.33 -6.12 -6.19
N SER A 70 3.96 -7.21 -5.71
CA SER A 70 3.85 -8.54 -6.32
C SER A 70 2.41 -9.03 -6.35
N VAL A 71 2.01 -9.66 -7.45
CA VAL A 71 0.71 -10.34 -7.60
C VAL A 71 0.61 -11.56 -6.68
N HIS A 72 1.75 -12.18 -6.37
CA HIS A 72 1.83 -13.40 -5.59
C HIS A 72 2.03 -13.15 -4.08
N ARG A 73 1.93 -11.88 -3.65
CA ARG A 73 2.09 -11.53 -2.23
C ARG A 73 0.99 -12.18 -1.41
N SER A 74 1.37 -12.93 -0.38
CA SER A 74 0.44 -13.68 0.46
C SER A 74 0.28 -13.08 1.86
N CYS A 75 -0.85 -13.39 2.51
CA CYS A 75 -1.09 -12.99 3.90
C CYS A 75 -0.04 -13.57 4.87
N ALA A 76 0.47 -14.78 4.59
CA ALA A 76 1.50 -15.43 5.40
C ALA A 76 2.82 -14.65 5.35
N GLU A 77 3.26 -14.23 4.16
CA GLU A 77 4.43 -13.35 4.00
C GLU A 77 4.25 -12.02 4.73
N MET A 78 3.00 -11.53 4.80
CA MET A 78 2.69 -10.26 5.48
C MET A 78 2.37 -10.39 6.96
N ASN A 79 2.53 -11.59 7.56
CA ASN A 79 2.17 -11.86 8.95
C ASN A 79 0.72 -11.46 9.31
N ILE A 80 -0.19 -11.53 8.33
CA ILE A 80 -1.62 -11.26 8.51
C ILE A 80 -2.28 -12.56 8.99
N SER A 81 -2.91 -12.52 10.17
CA SER A 81 -3.67 -13.66 10.68
C SER A 81 -4.80 -14.06 9.72
N LYS A 82 -5.07 -15.36 9.61
CA LYS A 82 -6.11 -15.93 8.75
C LYS A 82 -7.48 -15.27 8.94
N HIS A 83 -7.79 -14.81 10.14
CA HIS A 83 -9.05 -14.11 10.45
C HIS A 83 -9.21 -12.78 9.69
N TYR A 84 -8.10 -12.12 9.36
CA TYR A 84 -8.05 -10.83 8.66
C TYR A 84 -7.60 -10.96 7.20
N CYS A 85 -7.24 -12.17 6.76
CA CYS A 85 -6.90 -12.43 5.37
C CYS A 85 -8.18 -12.61 4.56
N THR A 86 -8.57 -11.57 3.83
CA THR A 86 -9.71 -11.58 2.91
C THR A 86 -9.26 -12.06 1.53
N CYS A 87 -10.20 -12.69 0.79
CA CYS A 87 -9.96 -13.35 -0.49
C CYS A 87 -9.84 -12.35 -1.65
#